data_AF-A0A1X9N8Z0-F1
#
_entry.id   AF-A0A1X9N8Z0-F1
#
_cell.length_a   1.000
_cell.length_b   1.000
_cell.length_c   1.000
_cell.angle_alpha   90.00
_cell.angle_beta   90.00
_cell.angle_gamma   90.00
#
_symmetry.space_group_name_H-M   'P 1'
#
loop_
_entity.id
_entity.type
_entity.pdbx_description
1 polymer ?
#
loop_
_entity_poly.entity_id
_entity_poly.type
_entity_poly.pdbx_seq_one_letter_code
_entity_poly.pdbx_strand_id
1 'polypeptide(L)'
;MIDSSPLRAEVKAKTEEIVLKLNEYLRGENVTEIKPILERVGRGGQLPHWYDLLESGQSMPNLDGKTIGSVIEMTLLGVLEKHTLQKFKIPPLEVNPAKGVDIPLLDLGVKSPSENFCTSEPFFSAYERVLGNESDALILLTDYQTAKKNPPPVRIQIIKTAYLKGSEIADKNLCLVARRNREQLYHESEALCKKMFQFLCHLNQQDWRAKALLSLVKILYNSDEDINEQIDTLSANFEERCNTAIENNSEPLSQDELNRILAIKDANPKVPAIINACSDWVIDNHKDFARLPNDNEWQRFLRSDLDGKIGLSFALQWRYNFGSLFRSLPMIDQG
;
A
#
# COMPACT_ATOMS: atom_id res chain seq x y z
N MET A 1 14.18 -26.00 0.43
CA MET A 1 13.62 -24.66 0.13
C MET A 1 14.79 -23.81 -0.31
N ILE A 2 14.75 -23.21 -1.51
CA ILE A 2 15.82 -22.31 -1.96
C ILE A 2 15.72 -21.05 -1.11
N ASP A 3 16.82 -20.59 -0.52
CA ASP A 3 16.84 -19.30 0.18
C ASP A 3 16.68 -18.18 -0.85
N SER A 4 15.57 -17.45 -0.79
CA SER A 4 15.26 -16.35 -1.71
C SER A 4 16.04 -15.08 -1.39
N SER A 5 16.66 -14.99 -0.20
CA SER A 5 17.32 -13.76 0.28
C SER A 5 18.45 -13.29 -0.64
N PRO A 6 19.38 -14.15 -1.12
CA PRO A 6 20.41 -13.74 -2.07
C PRO A 6 19.85 -13.33 -3.43
N LEU A 7 18.75 -13.96 -3.86
CA LEU A 7 18.08 -13.64 -5.12
C LEU A 7 17.44 -12.24 -5.04
N ARG A 8 16.72 -11.95 -3.96
CA ARG A 8 16.15 -10.62 -3.69
C ARG A 8 17.22 -9.54 -3.56
N ALA A 9 18.34 -9.86 -2.93
CA ALA A 9 19.47 -8.94 -2.83
C ALA A 9 20.03 -8.58 -4.21
N GLU A 10 20.15 -9.54 -5.13
CA GLU A 10 20.55 -9.27 -6.51
C GLU A 10 19.53 -8.39 -7.23
N VAL A 11 18.24 -8.72 -7.13
CA VAL A 11 17.16 -7.92 -7.75
C VAL A 11 17.23 -6.47 -7.26
N LYS A 12 17.36 -6.28 -5.94
CA LYS A 12 17.47 -4.95 -5.33
C LYS A 12 18.72 -4.21 -5.84
N ALA A 13 19.87 -4.87 -5.88
CA ALA A 13 21.13 -4.26 -6.32
C ALA A 13 21.11 -3.87 -7.80
N LYS A 14 20.37 -4.59 -8.64
CA LYS A 14 20.29 -4.38 -10.09
C LYS A 14 19.02 -3.70 -10.55
N THR A 15 18.32 -2.99 -9.66
CA THR A 15 17.02 -2.38 -9.97
C THR A 15 17.09 -1.47 -11.21
N GLU A 16 18.16 -0.68 -11.37
CA GLU A 16 18.35 0.20 -12.54
C GLU A 16 18.55 -0.60 -13.83
N GLU A 17 19.45 -1.59 -13.84
CA GLU A 17 19.69 -2.49 -14.99
C GLU A 17 18.42 -3.24 -15.40
N ILE A 18 17.64 -3.71 -14.42
CA ILE A 18 16.36 -4.39 -14.65
C ILE A 18 15.41 -3.46 -15.38
N VAL A 19 15.29 -2.20 -14.95
CA VAL A 19 14.37 -1.25 -15.60
C VAL A 19 14.84 -0.88 -17.00
N LEU A 20 16.14 -0.71 -17.22
CA LEU A 20 16.68 -0.48 -18.57
C LEU A 20 16.29 -1.62 -19.52
N LYS A 21 16.53 -2.87 -19.13
CA LYS A 21 16.16 -4.06 -19.91
C LYS A 21 14.65 -4.24 -20.07
N LEU A 22 13.89 -3.94 -19.04
CA LEU A 22 12.43 -3.96 -19.10
C LEU A 22 11.92 -2.94 -20.12
N ASN A 23 12.46 -1.72 -20.13
CA ASN A 23 12.09 -0.69 -21.09
C ASN A 23 12.51 -1.02 -22.52
N GLU A 24 13.67 -1.65 -22.74
CA GLU A 24 14.05 -2.21 -24.06
C GLU A 24 12.96 -3.16 -24.57
N TYR A 25 12.57 -4.16 -23.77
CA TYR A 25 11.53 -5.12 -24.15
C TYR A 25 10.15 -4.50 -24.32
N LEU A 26 9.76 -3.53 -23.49
CA LEU A 26 8.49 -2.80 -23.64
C LEU A 26 8.45 -1.93 -24.90
N ARG A 27 9.61 -1.55 -25.47
CA ARG A 27 9.72 -0.91 -26.79
C ARG A 27 9.73 -1.90 -27.95
N GLY A 28 9.70 -3.21 -27.68
CA GLY A 28 9.80 -4.28 -28.67
C GLY A 28 11.23 -4.63 -29.07
N GLU A 29 12.24 -3.97 -28.49
CA GLU A 29 13.65 -4.20 -28.80
C GLU A 29 14.08 -5.54 -28.21
N ASN A 30 14.58 -6.47 -29.03
CA ASN A 30 15.09 -7.77 -28.58
C ASN A 30 14.09 -8.64 -27.78
N VAL A 31 12.77 -8.38 -27.87
CA VAL A 31 11.75 -9.13 -27.12
C VAL A 31 11.73 -10.64 -27.45
N THR A 32 12.25 -11.01 -28.62
CA THR A 32 12.45 -12.41 -29.05
C THR A 32 13.32 -13.21 -28.08
N GLU A 33 14.23 -12.57 -27.34
CA GLU A 33 15.12 -13.22 -26.38
C GLU A 33 14.39 -13.86 -25.20
N ILE A 34 13.23 -13.31 -24.84
CA ILE A 34 12.39 -13.79 -23.73
C ILE A 34 11.16 -14.56 -24.21
N LYS A 35 11.00 -14.77 -25.53
CA LYS A 35 9.89 -15.52 -26.14
C LYS A 35 9.65 -16.89 -25.48
N PRO A 36 10.67 -17.75 -25.25
CA PRO A 36 10.45 -19.06 -24.64
C PRO A 36 9.94 -18.96 -23.19
N ILE A 37 10.31 -17.89 -22.48
CA ILE A 37 9.88 -17.63 -21.11
C ILE A 37 8.41 -17.21 -21.12
N LEU A 38 8.05 -16.26 -21.97
CA LEU A 38 6.68 -15.74 -22.12
C LEU A 38 5.70 -16.82 -22.57
N GLU A 39 6.10 -17.70 -23.49
CA GLU A 39 5.30 -18.85 -23.92
C GLU A 39 5.04 -19.81 -22.77
N ARG A 40 6.07 -20.11 -21.97
CA ARG A 40 5.96 -21.00 -20.79
C ARG A 40 5.02 -20.47 -19.72
N VAL A 41 5.10 -19.17 -19.39
CA VAL A 41 4.25 -18.55 -18.35
C VAL A 41 2.89 -18.13 -18.89
N GLY A 42 2.71 -18.11 -20.20
CA GLY A 42 1.45 -17.83 -20.85
C GLY A 42 0.41 -18.94 -20.65
N ARG A 43 -0.87 -18.58 -20.80
CA ARG A 43 -1.98 -19.51 -20.55
C ARG A 43 -1.91 -20.69 -21.52
N GLY A 44 -1.89 -21.91 -20.97
CA GLY A 44 -1.82 -23.13 -21.78
C GLY A 44 -0.49 -23.32 -22.53
N GLY A 45 0.58 -22.64 -22.10
CA GLY A 45 1.87 -22.70 -22.78
C GLY A 45 1.88 -21.97 -24.13
N GLN A 46 1.00 -20.98 -24.29
CA GLN A 46 0.90 -20.16 -25.50
C GLN A 46 1.42 -18.75 -25.24
N LEU A 47 2.00 -18.12 -26.26
CA LEU A 47 2.39 -16.72 -26.19
C LEU A 47 1.19 -15.83 -25.85
N PRO A 48 1.38 -14.82 -24.97
CA PRO A 48 0.35 -13.83 -24.73
C PRO A 48 -0.05 -13.11 -26.01
N HIS A 49 -1.34 -12.81 -26.17
CA HIS A 49 -1.87 -12.12 -27.35
C HIS A 49 -1.20 -10.76 -27.64
N TRP A 50 -0.59 -10.13 -26.64
CA TRP A 50 0.13 -8.87 -26.78
C TRP A 50 1.58 -9.04 -27.27
N TYR A 51 2.14 -10.26 -27.29
CA TYR A 51 3.53 -10.52 -27.68
C TYR A 51 3.81 -10.09 -29.12
N ASP A 52 2.97 -10.52 -30.07
CA ASP A 52 3.16 -10.21 -31.50
C ASP A 52 3.08 -8.70 -31.76
N LEU A 53 2.34 -7.97 -30.93
CA LEU A 53 2.27 -6.51 -30.99
C LEU A 53 3.63 -5.92 -30.59
N LEU A 54 4.16 -6.27 -29.43
CA LEU A 54 5.49 -5.82 -29.00
C LEU A 54 6.58 -6.18 -30.02
N GLU A 55 6.59 -7.43 -30.53
CA GLU A 55 7.60 -7.91 -31.49
C GLU A 55 7.55 -7.16 -32.82
N SER A 56 6.35 -6.87 -33.34
CA SER A 56 6.20 -6.14 -34.61
C SER A 56 6.45 -4.64 -34.49
N GLY A 57 6.74 -4.13 -33.30
CA GLY A 57 6.83 -2.70 -33.01
C GLY A 57 5.49 -1.96 -33.16
N GLN A 58 4.40 -2.70 -33.39
CA GLN A 58 3.04 -2.20 -33.39
C GLN A 58 2.57 -2.15 -31.94
N SER A 59 2.10 -1.00 -31.46
CA SER A 59 1.70 -0.88 -30.05
C SER A 59 0.73 -1.94 -29.58
N MET A 60 0.73 -2.10 -28.27
CA MET A 60 -0.46 -2.58 -27.59
C MET A 60 -1.67 -1.66 -27.88
N PRO A 61 -2.87 -2.19 -28.19
CA PRO A 61 -4.07 -1.39 -28.29
C PRO A 61 -4.32 -0.63 -26.97
N ASN A 62 -5.33 0.23 -26.91
CA ASN A 62 -5.73 0.84 -25.64
C ASN A 62 -6.18 -0.28 -24.68
N LEU A 63 -5.22 -0.80 -23.91
CA LEU A 63 -5.38 -1.90 -22.98
C LEU A 63 -5.94 -1.36 -21.68
N ASP A 64 -6.77 -2.14 -21.01
CA ASP A 64 -7.20 -1.81 -19.65
C ASP A 64 -6.02 -1.93 -18.67
N GLY A 65 -6.16 -1.33 -17.47
CA GLY A 65 -5.09 -1.33 -16.48
C GLY A 65 -4.65 -2.73 -16.03
N LYS A 66 -5.55 -3.73 -16.11
CA LYS A 66 -5.23 -5.13 -15.79
C LYS A 66 -4.30 -5.75 -16.82
N THR A 67 -4.53 -5.49 -18.10
CA THR A 67 -3.67 -6.02 -19.15
C THR A 67 -2.29 -5.36 -19.13
N ILE A 68 -2.19 -4.08 -18.75
CA ILE A 68 -0.90 -3.41 -18.54
C ILE A 68 -0.09 -4.04 -17.41
N GLY A 69 -0.72 -4.33 -16.26
CA GLY A 69 -0.06 -5.03 -15.16
C GLY A 69 0.53 -6.37 -15.62
N SER A 70 -0.28 -7.19 -16.32
CA SER A 70 0.17 -8.48 -16.85
C SER A 70 1.35 -8.36 -17.83
N VAL A 71 1.36 -7.36 -18.71
CA VAL A 71 2.49 -7.14 -19.63
C VAL A 71 3.77 -6.84 -18.86
N ILE A 72 3.70 -5.96 -17.87
CA ILE A 72 4.85 -5.56 -17.05
C ILE A 72 5.36 -6.73 -16.23
N GLU A 73 4.48 -7.47 -15.56
CA GLU A 73 4.84 -8.63 -14.73
C GLU A 73 5.52 -9.73 -15.54
N MET A 74 4.94 -10.12 -16.68
CA MET A 74 5.49 -11.19 -17.52
C MET A 74 6.81 -10.76 -18.19
N THR A 75 6.90 -9.50 -18.64
CA THR A 75 8.14 -8.98 -19.23
C THR A 75 9.24 -8.87 -18.18
N LEU A 76 8.91 -8.41 -16.96
CA LEU A 76 9.84 -8.39 -15.82
C LEU A 76 10.36 -9.79 -15.52
N LEU A 77 9.50 -10.81 -15.50
CA LEU A 77 9.93 -12.19 -15.29
C LEU A 77 10.94 -12.65 -16.35
N GLY A 78 10.71 -12.28 -17.62
CA GLY A 78 11.67 -12.47 -18.71
C GLY A 78 13.02 -11.81 -18.44
N VAL A 79 13.04 -10.55 -18.01
CA VAL A 79 14.27 -9.83 -17.64
C VAL A 79 14.99 -10.52 -16.49
N LEU A 80 14.26 -10.89 -15.45
CA LEU A 80 14.82 -11.50 -14.24
C LEU A 80 15.48 -12.85 -14.55
N GLU A 81 14.81 -13.73 -15.29
CA GLU A 81 15.38 -15.03 -15.67
C GLU A 81 16.57 -14.90 -16.61
N LYS A 82 16.44 -14.04 -17.62
CA LYS A 82 17.42 -13.95 -18.70
C LYS A 82 18.69 -13.22 -18.29
N HIS A 83 18.56 -12.11 -17.56
CA HIS A 83 19.65 -11.15 -17.35
C HIS A 83 20.08 -11.02 -15.88
N THR A 84 19.13 -11.07 -14.95
CA THR A 84 19.43 -10.78 -13.54
C THR A 84 19.86 -12.02 -12.77
N LEU A 85 19.09 -13.10 -12.89
CA LEU A 85 19.19 -14.28 -12.04
C LEU A 85 19.81 -15.50 -12.75
N GLN A 86 20.17 -15.39 -14.02
CA GLN A 86 20.75 -16.47 -14.83
C GLN A 86 21.93 -17.18 -14.12
N LYS A 87 22.74 -16.43 -13.36
CA LYS A 87 23.91 -16.95 -12.63
C LYS A 87 23.57 -17.86 -11.44
N PHE A 88 22.35 -17.81 -10.90
CA PHE A 88 21.99 -18.47 -9.64
C PHE A 88 21.58 -19.95 -9.76
N LYS A 89 21.58 -20.54 -10.96
CA LYS A 89 21.17 -21.95 -11.20
C LYS A 89 19.85 -22.31 -10.49
N ILE A 90 18.85 -21.44 -10.64
CA ILE A 90 17.51 -21.60 -10.07
C ILE A 90 16.56 -22.28 -11.06
N PRO A 91 15.47 -22.92 -10.59
CA PRO A 91 14.40 -23.34 -11.49
C PRO A 91 13.78 -22.11 -12.19
N PRO A 92 13.08 -22.31 -13.33
CA PRO A 92 12.32 -21.25 -13.96
C PRO A 92 11.35 -20.58 -12.97
N LEU A 93 11.25 -19.26 -13.03
CA LEU A 93 10.30 -18.48 -12.24
C LEU A 93 8.88 -18.73 -12.74
N GLU A 94 7.93 -18.60 -11.83
CA GLU A 94 6.50 -18.67 -12.09
C GLU A 94 5.85 -17.36 -11.66
N VAL A 95 4.75 -16.98 -12.32
CA VAL A 95 3.89 -15.90 -11.86
C VAL A 95 2.72 -16.52 -11.10
N ASN A 96 2.50 -16.07 -9.85
CA ASN A 96 1.29 -16.42 -9.11
C ASN A 96 0.76 -15.18 -8.38
N PRO A 97 -0.37 -14.59 -8.80
CA PRO A 97 -0.88 -13.35 -8.19
C PRO A 97 -1.45 -13.54 -6.76
N ALA A 98 -1.28 -14.71 -6.14
CA ALA A 98 -1.79 -14.97 -4.81
C ALA A 98 -0.94 -14.26 -3.73
N LYS A 99 -1.62 -13.63 -2.77
CA LYS A 99 -1.01 -13.11 -1.53
C LYS A 99 -0.05 -11.93 -1.66
N GLY A 100 -0.11 -11.19 -2.76
CA GLY A 100 0.80 -10.07 -3.00
C GLY A 100 2.24 -10.52 -3.29
N VAL A 101 2.40 -11.79 -3.66
CA VAL A 101 3.68 -12.42 -4.02
C VAL A 101 3.62 -12.86 -5.48
N ASP A 102 3.86 -11.94 -6.40
CA ASP A 102 3.75 -12.22 -7.83
C ASP A 102 4.81 -13.21 -8.32
N ILE A 103 5.99 -13.25 -7.69
CA ILE A 103 7.07 -14.18 -8.02
C ILE A 103 7.40 -15.06 -6.79
N PRO A 104 6.73 -16.22 -6.60
CA PRO A 104 6.84 -17.03 -5.39
C PRO A 104 8.25 -17.48 -5.03
N LEU A 105 9.08 -17.83 -6.02
CA LEU A 105 10.45 -18.28 -5.77
C LEU A 105 11.31 -17.18 -5.13
N LEU A 106 11.01 -15.93 -5.43
CA LEU A 106 11.70 -14.77 -4.87
C LEU A 106 11.03 -14.27 -3.59
N ASP A 107 9.80 -14.72 -3.31
CA ASP A 107 8.95 -14.14 -2.29
C ASP A 107 8.95 -12.60 -2.44
N LEU A 108 8.58 -12.16 -3.65
CA LEU A 108 8.62 -10.79 -4.13
C LEU A 108 7.31 -10.45 -4.85
N GLY A 109 6.65 -9.37 -4.41
CA GLY A 109 5.53 -8.74 -5.11
C GLY A 109 5.98 -7.74 -6.17
N VAL A 110 5.08 -7.44 -7.10
CA VAL A 110 5.26 -6.47 -8.18
C VAL A 110 4.06 -5.55 -8.18
N LYS A 111 4.30 -4.24 -8.19
CA LYS A 111 3.23 -3.23 -8.27
C LYS A 111 3.54 -2.25 -9.37
N SER A 112 2.63 -2.07 -10.33
CA SER A 112 2.85 -1.20 -11.48
C SER A 112 1.88 -0.01 -11.52
N PRO A 113 1.94 0.95 -10.57
CA PRO A 113 1.08 2.12 -10.62
C PRO A 113 1.38 2.98 -11.87
N SER A 114 0.41 3.77 -12.30
CA SER A 114 0.61 4.83 -13.30
C SER A 114 0.85 6.19 -12.64
N GLU A 115 0.92 7.28 -13.39
CA GLU A 115 1.25 8.63 -12.88
C GLU A 115 0.24 9.20 -11.88
N ASN A 116 -0.91 8.55 -11.68
CA ASN A 116 -1.81 8.81 -10.56
C ASN A 116 -1.33 8.19 -9.23
N PHE A 117 -0.20 7.47 -9.25
CA PHE A 117 0.46 6.77 -8.15
C PHE A 117 -0.38 5.73 -7.43
N CYS A 118 -1.50 5.31 -8.02
CA CYS A 118 -2.45 4.42 -7.36
C CYS A 118 -2.42 3.03 -7.98
N THR A 119 -2.42 2.00 -7.13
CA THR A 119 -2.86 0.64 -7.49
C THR A 119 -3.87 0.16 -6.46
N SER A 120 -4.69 -0.83 -6.83
CA SER A 120 -5.67 -1.41 -5.92
C SER A 120 -5.57 -2.92 -5.93
N GLU A 121 -5.53 -3.53 -4.76
CA GLU A 121 -5.41 -5.00 -4.62
C GLU A 121 -6.25 -5.51 -3.46
N PRO A 122 -6.74 -6.76 -3.54
CA PRO A 122 -7.34 -7.44 -2.41
C PRO A 122 -6.39 -7.46 -1.20
N PHE A 123 -6.96 -7.35 -0.01
CA PHE A 123 -6.21 -7.46 1.24
C PHE A 123 -6.56 -8.76 1.95
N PHE A 124 -5.59 -9.32 2.68
CA PHE A 124 -5.84 -10.50 3.52
C PHE A 124 -6.36 -10.10 4.88
N SER A 125 -5.89 -8.95 5.35
CA SER A 125 -6.21 -8.45 6.68
C SER A 125 -6.14 -6.93 6.70
N ALA A 126 -7.06 -6.30 7.42
CA ALA A 126 -7.01 -4.87 7.68
C ALA A 126 -5.69 -4.45 8.36
N TYR A 127 -5.05 -5.38 9.08
CA TYR A 127 -3.80 -5.15 9.79
C TYR A 127 -2.59 -4.89 8.88
N GLU A 128 -2.65 -5.31 7.60
CA GLU A 128 -1.62 -4.98 6.60
C GLU A 128 -1.44 -3.47 6.42
N ARG A 129 -2.46 -2.67 6.76
CA ARG A 129 -2.38 -1.21 6.70
C ARG A 129 -1.25 -0.62 7.52
N VAL A 130 -0.95 -1.23 8.67
CA VAL A 130 0.09 -0.79 9.60
C VAL A 130 1.26 -1.77 9.62
N LEU A 131 1.02 -3.07 9.40
CA LEU A 131 2.07 -4.08 9.37
C LEU A 131 2.86 -4.12 8.06
N GLY A 132 2.25 -3.67 6.97
CA GLY A 132 2.73 -3.90 5.62
C GLY A 132 2.51 -5.34 5.14
N ASN A 133 3.05 -5.63 3.97
CA ASN A 133 3.01 -6.95 3.36
C ASN A 133 4.01 -7.90 4.04
N GLU A 134 3.81 -9.21 3.89
CA GLU A 134 4.77 -10.21 4.39
C GLU A 134 6.01 -10.31 3.49
N SER A 135 5.86 -9.96 2.22
CA SER A 135 6.89 -10.06 1.19
C SER A 135 7.32 -8.67 0.72
N ASP A 136 8.58 -8.56 0.30
CA ASP A 136 9.11 -7.36 -0.33
C ASP A 136 8.42 -7.13 -1.68
N ALA A 137 8.49 -5.91 -2.22
CA ALA A 137 7.95 -5.63 -3.54
C ALA A 137 8.80 -4.69 -4.37
N LEU A 138 8.79 -4.92 -5.68
CA LEU A 138 9.29 -4.00 -6.68
C LEU A 138 8.13 -3.14 -7.19
N ILE A 139 8.26 -1.82 -7.02
CA ILE A 139 7.25 -0.85 -7.45
C ILE A 139 7.75 -0.17 -8.73
N LEU A 140 7.02 -0.36 -9.84
CA LEU A 140 7.38 0.08 -11.19
C LEU A 140 6.38 1.15 -11.66
N LEU A 141 6.73 2.44 -11.52
CA LEU A 141 5.87 3.53 -11.97
C LEU A 141 5.89 3.63 -13.49
N THR A 142 4.71 3.58 -14.10
CA THR A 142 4.52 3.65 -15.56
C THR A 142 4.12 5.05 -16.03
N ASP A 143 4.40 5.38 -17.29
CA ASP A 143 3.92 6.58 -18.00
C ASP A 143 2.56 6.39 -18.70
N TYR A 144 1.80 5.36 -18.32
CA TYR A 144 0.61 4.93 -19.06
C TYR A 144 -0.47 6.02 -19.21
N GLN A 145 -0.69 6.89 -18.20
CA GLN A 145 -1.69 7.96 -18.29
C GLN A 145 -1.33 8.99 -19.36
N THR A 146 -0.04 9.22 -19.57
CA THR A 146 0.48 10.10 -20.63
C THR A 146 0.48 9.35 -21.96
N ALA A 147 1.01 8.13 -22.00
CA ALA A 147 1.14 7.32 -23.21
C ALA A 147 -0.21 7.07 -23.90
N LYS A 148 -1.29 6.79 -23.14
CA LYS A 148 -2.63 6.52 -23.70
C LYS A 148 -3.31 7.72 -24.36
N LYS A 149 -2.80 8.94 -24.15
CA LYS A 149 -3.31 10.16 -24.81
C LYS A 149 -2.73 10.36 -26.20
N ASN A 150 -1.60 9.72 -26.50
CA ASN A 150 -0.97 9.79 -27.80
C ASN A 150 -1.69 8.89 -28.81
N PRO A 151 -1.65 9.22 -30.12
CA PRO A 151 -2.13 8.32 -31.15
C PRO A 151 -1.41 6.96 -31.03
N PRO A 152 -2.09 5.84 -31.29
CA PRO A 152 -1.40 4.57 -31.43
C PRO A 152 -0.24 4.71 -32.43
N PRO A 153 0.96 4.20 -32.11
CA PRO A 153 1.19 3.21 -31.08
C PRO A 153 1.36 3.71 -29.63
N VAL A 154 0.57 3.18 -28.67
CA VAL A 154 0.80 3.33 -27.22
C VAL A 154 2.05 2.55 -26.83
N ARG A 155 3.07 3.27 -26.34
CA ARG A 155 4.32 2.72 -25.82
C ARG A 155 4.39 3.06 -24.35
N ILE A 156 4.43 2.04 -23.50
CA ILE A 156 4.53 2.21 -22.05
C ILE A 156 5.99 2.05 -21.65
N GLN A 157 6.39 2.83 -20.67
CA GLN A 157 7.70 2.79 -20.07
C GLN A 157 7.59 2.83 -18.55
N ILE A 158 8.57 2.22 -17.90
CA ILE A 158 8.84 2.43 -16.48
C ILE A 158 9.66 3.71 -16.35
N ILE A 159 9.10 4.69 -15.66
CA ILE A 159 9.70 6.03 -15.48
C ILE A 159 10.35 6.22 -14.11
N LYS A 160 9.92 5.44 -13.11
CA LYS A 160 10.53 5.38 -11.77
C LYS A 160 10.39 3.98 -11.19
N THR A 161 11.30 3.63 -10.30
CA THR A 161 11.31 2.33 -9.63
C THR A 161 11.68 2.48 -8.17
N ALA A 162 11.14 1.60 -7.33
CA ALA A 162 11.52 1.50 -5.93
C ALA A 162 11.43 0.05 -5.46
N TYR A 163 12.45 -0.40 -4.74
CA TYR A 163 12.40 -1.65 -4.00
C TYR A 163 11.96 -1.35 -2.56
N LEU A 164 10.84 -1.92 -2.13
CA LEU A 164 10.31 -1.75 -0.78
C LEU A 164 10.36 -3.06 -0.01
N LYS A 165 10.77 -2.99 1.26
CA LYS A 165 10.54 -4.11 2.18
C LYS A 165 9.05 -4.28 2.43
N GLY A 166 8.60 -5.49 2.78
CA GLY A 166 7.19 -5.75 3.08
C GLY A 166 6.58 -4.77 4.10
N SER A 167 7.32 -4.46 5.18
CA SER A 167 6.89 -3.50 6.22
C SER A 167 6.78 -2.05 5.75
N GLU A 168 7.51 -1.68 4.69
CA GLU A 168 7.48 -0.34 4.11
C GLU A 168 6.23 -0.11 3.23
N ILE A 169 5.54 -1.19 2.83
CA ILE A 169 4.28 -1.17 2.07
C ILE A 169 3.10 -0.99 3.05
N ALA A 170 3.17 0.04 3.88
CA ALA A 170 2.18 0.37 4.89
C ALA A 170 1.89 1.86 4.92
N ASP A 171 0.78 2.26 5.56
CA ASP A 171 0.42 3.66 5.71
C ASP A 171 1.42 4.40 6.60
N LYS A 172 2.19 5.30 5.99
CA LYS A 172 3.24 6.08 6.64
C LYS A 172 2.74 6.79 7.90
N ASN A 173 1.60 7.45 7.81
CA ASN A 173 1.13 8.31 8.90
C ASN A 173 0.60 7.46 10.07
N LEU A 174 -0.10 6.37 9.78
CA LEU A 174 -0.61 5.48 10.82
C LEU A 174 0.52 4.69 11.48
N CYS A 175 1.53 4.27 10.71
CA CYS A 175 2.74 3.65 11.24
C CYS A 175 3.49 4.59 12.20
N LEU A 176 3.61 5.88 11.90
CA LEU A 176 4.20 6.87 12.80
C LEU A 176 3.42 7.00 14.12
N VAL A 177 2.08 7.03 14.06
CA VAL A 177 1.23 7.09 15.25
C VAL A 177 1.36 5.81 16.07
N ALA A 178 1.33 4.64 15.43
CA ALA A 178 1.54 3.36 16.10
C ALA A 178 2.89 3.31 16.80
N ARG A 179 3.97 3.68 16.10
CA ARG A 179 5.33 3.65 16.65
C ARG A 179 5.49 4.57 17.86
N ARG A 180 4.92 5.79 17.80
CA ARG A 180 4.98 6.77 18.89
C ARG A 180 4.37 6.23 20.19
N ASN A 181 3.29 5.46 20.10
CA ASN A 181 2.48 5.09 21.26
C ASN A 181 2.68 3.63 21.72
N ARG A 182 3.20 2.75 20.85
CA ARG A 182 3.26 1.29 21.06
C ARG A 182 3.91 0.90 22.38
N GLU A 183 5.11 1.40 22.66
CA GLU A 183 5.93 0.95 23.78
C GLU A 183 5.25 1.26 25.12
N GLN A 184 4.93 2.54 25.34
CA GLN A 184 4.29 2.97 26.58
C GLN A 184 2.91 2.30 26.77
N LEU A 185 2.08 2.26 25.73
CA LEU A 185 0.73 1.68 25.84
C LEU A 185 0.77 0.17 26.08
N TYR A 186 1.76 -0.54 25.52
CA TYR A 186 1.96 -1.96 25.78
C TYR A 186 2.32 -2.24 27.24
N HIS A 187 3.19 -1.42 27.84
CA HIS A 187 3.58 -1.56 29.25
C HIS A 187 2.44 -1.21 30.22
N GLU A 188 1.62 -0.22 29.88
CA GLU A 188 0.43 0.12 30.68
C GLU A 188 -0.68 -0.93 30.55
N SER A 189 -1.00 -1.36 29.32
CA SER A 189 -2.02 -2.37 29.05
C SER A 189 -1.92 -2.95 27.65
N GLU A 190 -1.56 -4.23 27.54
CA GLU A 190 -1.60 -4.97 26.28
C GLU A 190 -2.98 -4.89 25.59
N ALA A 191 -4.06 -4.94 26.38
CA ALA A 191 -5.43 -4.87 25.85
C ALA A 191 -5.71 -3.51 25.19
N LEU A 192 -5.31 -2.39 25.81
CA LEU A 192 -5.45 -1.07 25.21
C LEU A 192 -4.56 -0.93 23.97
N CYS A 193 -3.35 -1.49 24.00
CA CYS A 193 -2.45 -1.46 22.85
C CYS A 193 -3.04 -2.22 21.64
N LYS A 194 -3.66 -3.38 21.87
CA LYS A 194 -4.40 -4.13 20.84
C LYS A 194 -5.60 -3.34 20.28
N LYS A 195 -6.35 -2.64 21.12
CA LYS A 195 -7.48 -1.77 20.70
C LYS A 195 -7.00 -0.58 19.86
N MET A 196 -5.92 0.08 20.26
CA MET A 196 -5.30 1.14 19.46
C MET A 196 -4.90 0.60 18.08
N PHE A 197 -4.20 -0.54 18.06
CA PHE A 197 -3.75 -1.17 16.83
C PHE A 197 -4.93 -1.54 15.91
N GLN A 198 -5.99 -2.14 16.46
CA GLN A 198 -7.23 -2.42 15.73
C GLN A 198 -7.83 -1.15 15.14
N PHE A 199 -7.97 -0.07 15.91
CA PHE A 199 -8.50 1.20 15.43
C PHE A 199 -7.67 1.77 14.27
N LEU A 200 -6.34 1.83 14.42
CA LEU A 200 -5.45 2.35 13.36
C LEU A 200 -5.61 1.60 12.04
N CYS A 201 -5.84 0.28 12.10
CA CYS A 201 -6.00 -0.54 10.90
C CYS A 201 -7.36 -0.33 10.22
N HIS A 202 -8.43 -0.08 10.98
CA HIS A 202 -9.80 -0.04 10.47
C HIS A 202 -10.37 1.38 10.25
N LEU A 203 -9.70 2.43 10.74
CA LEU A 203 -10.27 3.77 10.71
C LEU A 203 -10.53 4.28 9.29
N ASN A 204 -11.70 4.87 9.06
CA ASN A 204 -11.98 5.57 7.81
C ASN A 204 -11.50 7.02 7.94
N GLN A 205 -10.47 7.40 7.19
CA GLN A 205 -9.95 8.77 7.24
C GLN A 205 -10.91 9.81 6.65
N GLN A 206 -12.04 9.43 6.06
CA GLN A 206 -13.08 10.39 5.64
C GLN A 206 -14.07 10.71 6.76
N ASP A 207 -14.25 9.78 7.70
CA ASP A 207 -15.16 9.92 8.84
C ASP A 207 -14.64 10.97 9.85
N TRP A 208 -15.55 11.81 10.35
CA TRP A 208 -15.18 12.92 11.24
C TRP A 208 -14.74 12.41 12.61
N ARG A 209 -15.51 11.51 13.25
CA ARG A 209 -15.17 10.98 14.59
C ARG A 209 -13.89 10.16 14.54
N ALA A 210 -13.66 9.38 13.48
CA ALA A 210 -12.40 8.68 13.26
C ALA A 210 -11.20 9.63 13.18
N LYS A 211 -11.34 10.75 12.45
CA LYS A 211 -10.29 11.78 12.35
C LYS A 211 -10.02 12.45 13.70
N ALA A 212 -11.08 12.79 14.43
CA ALA A 212 -11.01 13.39 15.77
C ALA A 212 -10.30 12.44 16.76
N LEU A 213 -10.69 11.17 16.79
CA LEU A 213 -10.04 10.16 17.62
C LEU A 213 -8.58 9.94 17.22
N LEU A 214 -8.27 9.92 15.92
CA LEU A 214 -6.89 9.81 15.44
C LEU A 214 -6.03 11.00 15.87
N SER A 215 -6.57 12.23 15.92
CA SER A 215 -5.82 13.39 16.42
C SER A 215 -5.57 13.28 17.92
N LEU A 216 -6.50 12.74 18.70
CA LEU A 216 -6.28 12.48 20.13
C LEU A 216 -5.24 11.39 20.38
N VAL A 217 -5.27 10.28 19.61
CA VAL A 217 -4.25 9.23 19.69
C VAL A 217 -2.84 9.75 19.34
N LYS A 218 -2.74 10.77 18.47
CA LYS A 218 -1.44 11.41 18.18
C LYS A 218 -0.84 12.11 19.40
N ILE A 219 -1.66 12.59 20.33
CA ILE A 219 -1.23 13.32 21.53
C ILE A 219 -1.56 12.54 22.81
N LEU A 220 -1.64 11.20 22.71
CA LEU A 220 -2.18 10.32 23.75
C LEU A 220 -1.56 10.54 25.14
N TYR A 221 -0.27 10.87 25.18
CA TYR A 221 0.52 11.08 26.40
C TYR A 221 0.95 12.53 26.62
N ASN A 222 0.29 13.49 25.96
CA ASN A 222 0.42 14.89 26.31
C ASN A 222 -0.30 15.18 27.65
N SER A 223 -0.20 16.42 28.15
CA SER A 223 -0.91 16.83 29.36
C SER A 223 -2.43 16.81 29.17
N ASP A 224 -3.17 16.71 30.27
CA ASP A 224 -4.64 16.79 30.23
C ASP A 224 -5.10 18.13 29.65
N GLU A 225 -4.37 19.23 29.90
CA GLU A 225 -4.64 20.54 29.30
C GLU A 225 -4.53 20.50 27.77
N ASP A 226 -3.45 19.93 27.22
CA ASP A 226 -3.25 19.81 25.76
C ASP A 226 -4.36 18.96 25.12
N ILE A 227 -4.74 17.86 25.78
CA ILE A 227 -5.80 16.97 25.31
C ILE A 227 -7.14 17.71 25.30
N ASN A 228 -7.45 18.44 26.38
CA ASN A 228 -8.69 19.20 26.48
C ASN A 228 -8.75 20.35 25.46
N GLU A 229 -7.64 21.05 25.20
CA GLU A 229 -7.53 22.07 24.16
C GLU A 229 -7.77 21.47 22.75
N GLN A 230 -7.22 20.27 22.50
CA GLN A 230 -7.47 19.56 21.25
C GLN A 230 -8.94 19.15 21.10
N ILE A 231 -9.63 18.77 22.19
CA ILE A 231 -11.07 18.48 22.18
C ILE A 231 -11.89 19.75 21.89
N ASP A 232 -11.51 20.89 22.45
CA ASP A 232 -12.19 22.16 22.18
C ASP A 232 -12.03 22.59 20.71
N THR A 233 -10.83 22.39 20.15
CA THR A 233 -10.57 22.59 18.71
C THR A 233 -11.42 21.66 17.84
N LEU A 234 -11.60 20.40 18.23
CA LEU A 234 -12.44 19.44 17.52
C LEU A 234 -13.93 19.84 17.56
N SER A 235 -14.39 20.38 18.68
CA SER A 235 -15.76 20.89 18.84
C SER A 235 -16.03 22.06 17.90
N ALA A 236 -15.12 23.03 17.83
CA ALA A 236 -15.23 24.13 16.88
C ALA A 236 -15.24 23.64 15.41
N ASN A 237 -14.40 22.65 15.07
CA ASN A 237 -14.40 22.07 13.72
C ASN A 237 -15.69 21.31 13.39
N PHE A 238 -16.33 20.67 14.38
CA PHE A 238 -17.62 20.01 14.20
C PHE A 238 -18.72 21.03 13.83
N GLU A 239 -18.79 22.13 14.58
CA GLU A 239 -19.76 23.21 14.33
C GLU A 239 -19.58 23.82 12.93
N GLU A 240 -18.33 24.12 12.55
CA GLU A 240 -17.99 24.63 11.22
C GLU A 240 -18.48 23.69 10.10
N ARG A 241 -18.24 22.38 10.26
CA ARG A 241 -18.70 21.37 9.29
C ARG A 241 -20.21 21.27 9.20
N CYS A 242 -20.92 21.33 10.33
CA CYS A 242 -22.37 21.29 10.35
C CYS A 242 -22.97 22.54 9.69
N ASN A 243 -22.42 23.71 9.98
CA ASN A 243 -22.84 24.96 9.34
C ASN A 243 -22.63 24.91 7.82
N THR A 244 -21.46 24.43 7.37
CA THR A 244 -21.17 24.23 5.95
C THR A 244 -22.13 23.22 5.30
N ALA A 245 -22.50 22.14 6.00
CA ALA A 245 -23.46 21.17 5.48
C ALA A 245 -24.85 21.80 5.30
N ILE A 246 -25.32 22.57 6.28
CA ILE A 246 -26.59 23.30 6.24
C ILE A 246 -26.61 24.31 5.07
N GLU A 247 -25.54 25.10 4.93
CA GLU A 247 -25.39 26.06 3.81
C GLU A 247 -25.45 25.36 2.44
N ASN A 248 -24.90 24.15 2.34
CA ASN A 248 -24.91 23.34 1.13
C ASN A 248 -26.15 22.43 0.98
N ASN A 249 -27.20 22.61 1.79
CA ASN A 249 -28.41 21.76 1.82
C ASN A 249 -28.11 20.25 1.94
N SER A 250 -27.07 19.92 2.70
CA SER A 250 -26.66 18.55 3.01
C SER A 250 -26.94 18.23 4.48
N GLU A 251 -27.08 16.95 4.80
CA GLU A 251 -27.33 16.52 6.18
C GLU A 251 -26.11 16.82 7.07
N PRO A 252 -26.28 17.54 8.20
CA PRO A 252 -25.19 17.79 9.13
C PRO A 252 -24.79 16.52 9.89
N LEU A 253 -23.60 16.54 10.49
CA LEU A 253 -23.15 15.43 11.35
C LEU A 253 -24.07 15.30 12.58
N SER A 254 -24.30 14.08 13.05
CA SER A 254 -25.06 13.85 14.27
C SER A 254 -24.34 14.43 15.48
N GLN A 255 -25.08 15.09 16.37
CA GLN A 255 -24.58 15.61 17.64
C GLN A 255 -23.98 14.49 18.53
N ASP A 256 -24.44 13.25 18.38
CA ASP A 256 -23.90 12.09 19.10
C ASP A 256 -22.42 11.84 18.77
N GLU A 257 -21.97 12.18 17.57
CA GLU A 257 -20.56 12.06 17.19
C GLU A 257 -19.69 12.99 18.05
N LEU A 258 -20.13 14.25 18.27
CA LEU A 258 -19.43 15.21 19.12
C LEU A 258 -19.51 14.81 20.60
N ASN A 259 -20.69 14.39 21.07
CA ASN A 259 -20.90 14.02 22.48
C ASN A 259 -19.93 12.91 22.93
N ARG A 260 -19.62 11.95 22.04
CA ARG A 260 -18.64 10.89 22.32
C ARG A 260 -17.21 11.41 22.46
N ILE A 261 -16.84 12.47 21.74
CA ILE A 261 -15.54 13.13 21.90
C ILE A 261 -15.53 13.94 23.21
N LEU A 262 -16.59 14.70 23.49
CA LEU A 262 -16.69 15.52 24.70
C LEU A 262 -16.63 14.69 25.98
N ALA A 263 -17.17 13.47 25.98
CA ALA A 263 -17.10 12.56 27.12
C ALA A 263 -15.66 12.24 27.58
N ILE A 264 -14.66 12.37 26.69
CA ILE A 264 -13.24 12.19 27.02
C ILE A 264 -12.73 13.32 27.92
N LYS A 265 -13.29 14.54 27.80
CA LYS A 265 -12.89 15.73 28.58
C LYS A 265 -13.12 15.55 30.08
N ASP A 266 -14.15 14.80 30.45
CA ASP A 266 -14.50 14.55 31.85
C ASP A 266 -13.90 13.25 32.40
N ALA A 267 -13.39 12.38 31.52
CA ALA A 267 -12.84 11.09 31.92
C ALA A 267 -11.43 11.20 32.49
N ASN A 268 -11.15 10.47 33.56
CA ASN A 268 -9.80 10.29 34.12
C ASN A 268 -9.60 8.81 34.49
N PRO A 269 -8.50 8.16 34.07
CA PRO A 269 -7.40 8.69 33.24
C PRO A 269 -7.77 8.85 31.74
N LYS A 270 -7.12 9.82 31.05
CA LYS A 270 -7.39 10.14 29.62
C LYS A 270 -7.06 9.02 28.65
N VAL A 271 -5.93 8.33 28.86
CA VAL A 271 -5.42 7.32 27.92
C VAL A 271 -6.43 6.19 27.68
N PRO A 272 -6.95 5.49 28.71
CA PRO A 272 -7.99 4.48 28.49
C PRO A 272 -9.28 5.05 27.90
N ALA A 273 -9.66 6.29 28.23
CA ALA A 273 -10.87 6.91 27.69
C ALA A 273 -10.77 7.12 26.17
N ILE A 274 -9.64 7.65 25.69
CA ILE A 274 -9.36 7.83 24.24
C ILE A 274 -9.37 6.48 23.52
N ILE A 275 -8.65 5.48 24.05
CA ILE A 275 -8.54 4.17 23.40
C ILE A 275 -9.87 3.40 23.40
N ASN A 276 -10.67 3.51 24.46
CA ASN A 276 -12.00 2.91 24.47
C ASN A 276 -12.93 3.60 23.47
N ALA A 277 -12.89 4.94 23.36
CA ALA A 277 -13.65 5.65 22.33
C ALA A 277 -13.23 5.23 20.89
N CYS A 278 -11.94 4.97 20.66
CA CYS A 278 -11.45 4.34 19.42
C CYS A 278 -12.04 2.95 19.20
N SER A 279 -12.07 2.10 20.22
CA SER A 279 -12.66 0.76 20.16
C SER A 279 -14.16 0.81 19.89
N ASP A 280 -14.88 1.72 20.53
CA ASP A 280 -16.32 1.93 20.32
C ASP A 280 -16.59 2.38 18.90
N TRP A 281 -15.75 3.27 18.34
CA TRP A 281 -15.85 3.66 16.94
C TRP A 281 -15.73 2.45 16.00
N VAL A 282 -14.80 1.54 16.27
CA VAL A 282 -14.61 0.30 15.50
C VAL A 282 -15.85 -0.58 15.60
N ILE A 283 -16.38 -0.77 16.80
CA ILE A 283 -17.58 -1.60 17.05
C ILE A 283 -18.79 -1.03 16.31
N ASP A 284 -19.02 0.28 16.40
CA ASP A 284 -20.15 0.96 15.77
C ASP A 284 -20.10 0.84 14.23
N ASN A 285 -18.90 0.92 13.62
CA ASN A 285 -18.73 1.00 12.17
C ASN A 285 -18.48 -0.34 11.49
N HIS A 286 -17.72 -1.22 12.13
CA HIS A 286 -17.29 -2.49 11.55
C HIS A 286 -17.93 -3.71 12.21
N LYS A 287 -18.49 -3.56 13.42
CA LYS A 287 -19.15 -4.65 14.16
C LYS A 287 -18.24 -5.89 14.19
N ASP A 288 -18.77 -7.05 13.82
CA ASP A 288 -18.07 -8.33 13.82
C ASP A 288 -16.92 -8.42 12.78
N PHE A 289 -16.87 -7.51 11.79
CA PHE A 289 -15.81 -7.53 10.77
C PHE A 289 -14.45 -7.09 11.30
N ALA A 290 -14.42 -6.27 12.35
CA ALA A 290 -13.18 -5.80 12.95
C ALA A 290 -12.89 -6.57 14.24
N ARG A 291 -12.29 -7.75 14.12
CA ARG A 291 -11.75 -8.48 15.28
C ARG A 291 -10.48 -7.82 15.81
N LEU A 292 -10.14 -8.10 17.07
CA LEU A 292 -8.80 -7.83 17.61
C LEU A 292 -7.72 -8.62 16.82
N PRO A 293 -6.44 -8.17 16.85
CA PRO A 293 -5.37 -8.84 16.14
C PRO A 293 -5.20 -10.27 16.67
N ASN A 294 -4.93 -11.21 15.78
CA ASN A 294 -4.57 -12.57 16.18
C ASN A 294 -3.11 -12.61 16.64
N ASP A 295 -2.65 -13.76 17.15
CA ASP A 295 -1.29 -13.89 17.68
C ASP A 295 -0.21 -13.57 16.63
N ASN A 296 -0.39 -13.97 15.37
CA ASN A 296 0.58 -13.66 14.32
C ASN A 296 0.65 -12.15 14.03
N GLU A 297 -0.51 -11.49 13.84
CA GLU A 297 -0.59 -10.04 13.61
C GLU A 297 -0.04 -9.26 14.81
N TRP A 298 -0.32 -9.74 16.02
CA TRP A 298 0.16 -9.12 17.25
C TRP A 298 1.69 -9.24 17.40
N GLN A 299 2.25 -10.43 17.21
CA GLN A 299 3.70 -10.63 17.24
C GLN A 299 4.40 -9.84 16.12
N ARG A 300 3.79 -9.77 14.92
CA ARG A 300 4.26 -8.92 13.83
C ARG A 300 4.26 -7.44 14.23
N PHE A 301 3.21 -6.96 14.91
CA PHE A 301 3.12 -5.58 15.38
C PHE A 301 4.22 -5.24 16.38
N LEU A 302 4.49 -6.13 17.33
CA LEU A 302 5.52 -5.93 18.36
C LEU A 302 6.93 -5.87 17.76
N ARG A 303 7.25 -6.74 16.78
CA ARG A 303 8.57 -6.80 16.14
C ARG A 303 8.77 -5.85 14.96
N SER A 304 7.69 -5.30 14.40
CA SER A 304 7.77 -4.46 13.20
C SER A 304 8.47 -3.14 13.48
N ASP A 305 9.24 -2.66 12.50
CA ASP A 305 9.82 -1.32 12.53
C ASP A 305 8.73 -0.24 12.37
N LEU A 306 7.53 -0.60 11.92
CA LEU A 306 6.41 0.31 11.63
C LEU A 306 6.87 1.45 10.70
N ASP A 307 7.54 1.11 9.61
CA ASP A 307 8.29 2.00 8.72
C ASP A 307 7.59 2.27 7.38
N GLY A 308 6.25 2.24 7.39
CA GLY A 308 5.42 2.52 6.22
C GLY A 308 5.86 3.77 5.45
N LYS A 309 5.88 3.68 4.11
CA LYS A 309 6.37 4.75 3.20
C LYS A 309 5.30 5.35 2.31
N ILE A 310 4.12 4.75 2.27
CA ILE A 310 3.06 5.05 1.30
C ILE A 310 1.78 5.52 2.00
N GLY A 311 0.80 6.00 1.24
CA GLY A 311 -0.56 6.17 1.74
C GLY A 311 -1.38 4.91 1.51
N LEU A 312 -2.24 4.55 2.46
CA LEU A 312 -3.14 3.40 2.32
C LEU A 312 -4.57 3.74 2.76
N SER A 313 -5.52 3.56 1.86
CA SER A 313 -6.93 3.79 2.13
C SER A 313 -7.80 2.59 1.74
N PHE A 314 -8.93 2.47 2.44
CA PHE A 314 -9.89 1.41 2.22
C PHE A 314 -10.92 1.82 1.16
N ALA A 315 -11.13 1.00 0.13
CA ALA A 315 -12.15 1.19 -0.90
C ALA A 315 -12.66 -0.18 -1.42
N LEU A 316 -13.19 -1.03 -0.52
CA LEU A 316 -13.50 -2.46 -0.72
C LEU A 316 -12.28 -3.38 -0.91
N GLN A 317 -11.14 -2.77 -1.26
CA GLN A 317 -9.81 -3.36 -1.39
C GLN A 317 -8.78 -2.32 -0.90
N TRP A 318 -7.51 -2.70 -0.74
CA TRP A 318 -6.48 -1.71 -0.44
C TRP A 318 -6.24 -0.84 -1.65
N ARG A 319 -6.34 0.48 -1.45
CA ARG A 319 -5.87 1.46 -2.41
C ARG A 319 -4.52 1.98 -1.94
N TYR A 320 -3.46 1.49 -2.57
CA TYR A 320 -2.10 1.97 -2.35
C TYR A 320 -1.90 3.30 -3.06
N ASN A 321 -1.24 4.24 -2.40
CA ASN A 321 -0.83 5.51 -2.98
C ASN A 321 0.68 5.73 -2.77
N PHE A 322 1.44 5.64 -3.86
CA PHE A 322 2.89 5.78 -3.89
C PHE A 322 3.36 7.22 -4.13
N GLY A 323 2.46 8.21 -4.08
CA GLY A 323 2.78 9.59 -4.43
C GLY A 323 3.87 10.20 -3.56
N SER A 324 3.84 9.95 -2.24
CA SER A 324 4.88 10.40 -1.32
C SER A 324 6.26 9.81 -1.64
N LEU A 325 6.28 8.55 -2.07
CA LEU A 325 7.50 7.84 -2.45
C LEU A 325 8.08 8.42 -3.74
N PHE A 326 7.30 8.41 -4.82
CA PHE A 326 7.81 8.73 -6.15
C PHE A 326 8.05 10.22 -6.40
N ARG A 327 7.40 11.13 -5.66
CA ARG A 327 7.69 12.57 -5.74
C ARG A 327 9.10 12.91 -5.25
N SER A 328 9.69 12.07 -4.40
CA SER A 328 11.03 12.26 -3.84
C SER A 328 12.15 11.64 -4.68
N LEU A 329 11.81 10.73 -5.60
CA LEU A 329 12.78 9.98 -6.40
C LEU A 329 13.09 10.71 -7.72
N PRO A 330 14.33 10.63 -8.24
CA PRO A 330 14.65 11.14 -9.56
C PRO A 330 13.88 10.38 -10.65
N MET A 331 13.77 10.98 -11.84
CA MET A 331 13.38 10.24 -13.04
C MET A 331 14.51 9.31 -13.44
N ILE A 332 14.18 8.15 -14.02
CA ILE A 332 15.20 7.25 -14.56
C ILE A 332 15.75 7.88 -15.85
N ASP A 333 17.08 7.99 -15.93
CA ASP A 333 17.77 8.47 -17.14
C ASP A 333 17.62 7.42 -18.24
N GLN A 334 17.12 7.84 -19.40
CA GLN A 334 16.55 6.92 -20.39
C GLN A 334 17.53 6.43 -21.46
N GLY A 335 18.78 6.91 -21.46
CA GLY A 335 19.82 6.48 -22.40
C GLY A 335 19.62 7.00 -23.81
#